data_AF-A0A8T7BY74-F1
#
_entry.id   AF-A0A8T7BY74-F1
#
_cell.length_a   1.000
_cell.length_b   1.000
_cell.length_c   1.000
_cell.angle_alpha   90.00
_cell.angle_beta   90.00
_cell.angle_gamma   90.00
#
_symmetry.space_group_name_H-M   'P 1'
#
loop_
_entity.id
_entity.type
_entity.pdbx_description
1 polymer ?
#
loop_
_entity_poly.entity_id
_entity_poly.type
_entity_poly.pdbx_seq_one_letter_code
_entity_poly.pdbx_strand_id
1 'polypeptide(L)'
;MPRSSYTPETAFQEVAEFEHAALQALRVLRRHVEQSAAQVTPATGWAPMPDILAKLKIDEWITNGGMQRSSFAQFLEGYLQHSVQFRHPGYIAHQVSVPDYPAALGA
;
A
#
# COMPACT_ATOMS: atom_id res chain seq x y z
N MET A 1 0.48 -18.11 -22.62
CA MET A 1 -0.33 -16.88 -22.78
C MET A 1 0.08 -16.20 -24.07
N PRO A 2 -0.86 -15.77 -24.95
CA PRO A 2 -0.49 -15.00 -26.12
C PRO A 2 0.10 -13.67 -25.65
N ARG A 3 1.29 -13.32 -26.14
CA ARG A 3 1.89 -12.01 -25.89
C ARG A 3 0.99 -10.97 -26.54
N SER A 4 0.33 -10.14 -25.72
CA SER A 4 -0.38 -8.95 -26.18
C SER A 4 0.57 -8.15 -27.07
N SER A 5 0.14 -7.82 -28.28
CA SER A 5 0.91 -6.98 -29.20
C SER A 5 0.96 -5.57 -28.62
N TYR A 6 2.08 -5.22 -28.00
CA TYR A 6 2.34 -3.90 -27.45
C TYR A 6 2.22 -2.83 -28.54
N THR A 7 1.28 -1.89 -28.38
CA THR A 7 1.11 -0.71 -29.24
C THR A 7 1.32 0.58 -28.42
N PRO A 8 1.57 1.73 -29.08
CA PRO A 8 1.60 3.02 -28.38
C PRO A 8 0.32 3.30 -27.59
N GLU A 9 -0.83 2.89 -28.11
CA GLU A 9 -2.13 3.06 -27.44
C GLU A 9 -2.22 2.23 -26.16
N THR A 10 -1.77 0.97 -26.18
CA THR A 10 -1.72 0.15 -24.95
C THR A 10 -0.71 0.71 -23.96
N ALA A 11 0.41 1.28 -24.42
CA ALA A 11 1.39 1.94 -23.56
C ALA A 11 0.82 3.19 -22.87
N PHE A 12 0.08 4.04 -23.59
CA PHE A 12 -0.58 5.20 -23.01
C PHE A 12 -1.66 4.82 -21.99
N GLN A 13 -2.40 3.74 -22.25
CA GLN A 13 -3.37 3.20 -21.30
C GLN A 13 -2.69 2.67 -20.03
N GLU A 14 -1.56 1.97 -20.16
CA GLU A 14 -0.77 1.49 -19.02
C GLU A 14 -0.24 2.65 -18.16
N VAL A 15 0.28 3.72 -18.78
CA VAL A 15 0.72 4.93 -18.05
C VAL A 15 -0.44 5.61 -17.35
N ALA A 16 -1.59 5.78 -18.02
CA ALA A 16 -2.76 6.38 -17.40
C ALA A 16 -3.29 5.55 -16.23
N GLU A 17 -3.34 4.22 -16.35
CA GLU A 17 -3.71 3.33 -15.25
C GLU A 17 -2.73 3.43 -14.08
N PHE A 18 -1.42 3.51 -14.36
CA PHE A 18 -0.39 3.72 -13.37
C PHE A 18 -0.56 5.04 -12.61
N GLU A 19 -0.72 6.16 -13.31
CA GLU A 19 -0.91 7.49 -12.69
C GLU A 19 -2.13 7.49 -11.75
N HIS A 20 -3.23 6.88 -12.18
CA HIS A 20 -4.40 6.79 -11.35
C HIS A 20 -4.20 5.87 -10.13
N ALA A 21 -3.52 4.74 -10.29
CA ALA A 21 -3.18 3.87 -9.18
C ALA A 21 -2.28 4.60 -8.17
N ALA A 22 -1.32 5.40 -8.64
CA ALA A 22 -0.46 6.24 -7.80
C ALA A 22 -1.29 7.28 -7.02
N LEU A 23 -2.21 7.99 -7.68
CA LEU A 23 -3.11 8.94 -7.01
C LEU A 23 -3.99 8.25 -5.95
N GLN A 24 -4.41 7.01 -6.21
CA GLN A 24 -5.16 6.23 -5.24
C GLN A 24 -4.30 5.80 -4.05
N ALA A 25 -3.06 5.36 -4.29
CA ALA A 25 -2.11 5.07 -3.23
C ALA A 25 -1.87 6.29 -2.34
N LEU A 26 -1.66 7.46 -2.93
CA LEU A 26 -1.49 8.71 -2.18
C LEU A 26 -2.68 9.03 -1.28
N ARG A 27 -3.91 8.78 -1.74
CA ARG A 27 -5.13 8.97 -0.92
C ARG A 27 -5.19 8.01 0.26
N VAL A 28 -4.82 6.75 0.05
CA VAL A 28 -4.77 5.71 1.10
C VAL A 28 -3.67 6.05 2.13
N LEU A 29 -2.47 6.39 1.65
CA LEU A 29 -1.33 6.78 2.49
C LEU A 29 -1.64 8.03 3.32
N ARG A 30 -2.23 9.07 2.72
CA ARG A 30 -2.65 10.28 3.43
C ARG A 30 -3.58 9.93 4.59
N ARG A 31 -4.62 9.15 4.32
CA ARG A 31 -5.59 8.73 5.35
C ARG A 31 -4.92 7.94 6.47
N HIS A 32 -4.04 7.01 6.11
CA HIS A 32 -3.31 6.21 7.08
C HIS A 32 -2.45 7.08 8.01
N VAL A 33 -1.71 8.04 7.46
CA VAL A 33 -0.89 8.98 8.24
C VAL A 33 -1.75 9.86 9.16
N GLU A 34 -2.87 10.39 8.65
CA GLU A 34 -3.81 11.20 9.44
C GLU A 34 -4.38 10.40 10.62
N GLN A 35 -4.83 9.17 10.37
CA GLN A 35 -5.37 8.28 11.41
C GLN A 35 -4.31 7.87 12.45
N SER A 36 -3.08 7.61 11.99
CA SER A 36 -1.94 7.27 12.84
C SER A 36 -1.59 8.40 13.80
N ALA A 37 -1.45 9.62 13.26
CA ALA A 37 -1.13 10.81 14.04
C ALA A 37 -2.25 11.18 15.03
N ALA A 38 -3.51 10.97 14.64
CA ALA A 38 -4.68 11.23 15.48
C ALA A 38 -4.99 10.10 16.49
N GLN A 39 -4.17 9.05 16.56
CA GLN A 39 -4.37 7.89 17.46
C GLN A 39 -5.72 7.18 17.27
N VAL A 40 -6.27 7.25 16.06
CA VAL A 40 -7.55 6.59 15.70
C VAL A 40 -7.39 5.08 15.59
N THR A 41 -6.18 4.64 15.23
CA THR A 41 -5.82 3.23 15.09
C THR A 41 -4.66 2.89 16.03
N PRO A 42 -4.51 1.63 16.48
CA PRO A 42 -3.41 1.24 17.35
C PRO A 42 -2.04 1.43 16.69
N ALA A 43 -0.99 1.62 17.49
CA ALA A 43 0.40 1.71 17.01
C ALA A 43 0.86 0.48 16.20
N THR A 44 0.21 -0.67 16.39
CA THR A 44 0.49 -1.91 15.66
C THR A 44 -0.79 -2.73 15.47
N GLY A 45 -1.02 -3.25 14.26
CA GLY A 45 -2.16 -4.11 13.93
C GLY A 45 -1.81 -5.60 13.90
N TRP A 46 -1.11 -6.10 14.92
CA TRP A 46 -0.64 -7.50 14.97
C TRP A 46 -1.78 -8.50 14.78
N ALA A 47 -1.51 -9.50 13.95
CA ALA A 47 -2.30 -10.71 13.80
C ALA A 47 -1.32 -11.86 13.47
N PRO A 48 -1.72 -13.14 13.66
CA PRO A 48 -0.94 -14.27 13.17
C PRO A 48 -0.65 -14.13 11.67
N MET A 49 0.58 -14.44 11.27
CA MET A 49 0.99 -14.33 9.85
C MET A 49 0.06 -15.04 8.86
N PRO A 50 -0.44 -16.27 9.14
CA PRO A 50 -1.40 -16.93 8.24
C PRO A 50 -2.66 -16.10 7.98
N ASP A 51 -3.16 -15.41 9.01
CA ASP A 51 -4.36 -14.58 8.90
C ASP A 51 -4.10 -13.33 8.04
N ILE A 52 -2.90 -12.74 8.17
CA ILE A 52 -2.49 -11.58 7.36
C ILE A 52 -2.35 -12.00 5.90
N LEU A 53 -1.68 -13.12 5.62
CA LEU A 53 -1.49 -13.63 4.25
C LEU A 53 -2.84 -13.91 3.58
N ALA A 54 -3.75 -14.57 4.30
CA ALA A 54 -5.10 -14.86 3.80
C ALA A 54 -5.90 -13.58 3.53
N LYS A 55 -5.88 -12.60 4.45
CA LYS A 55 -6.57 -11.31 4.27
C LYS A 55 -6.03 -10.50 3.09
N LEU A 56 -4.71 -10.51 2.91
CA LEU A 56 -4.05 -9.78 1.81
C LEU A 56 -4.08 -10.54 0.47
N LYS A 57 -4.58 -11.79 0.46
CA LYS A 57 -4.63 -12.66 -0.71
C LYS A 57 -3.27 -12.82 -1.40
N ILE A 58 -2.21 -12.92 -0.60
CA ILE A 58 -0.82 -12.92 -1.11
C ILE A 58 -0.58 -14.03 -2.13
N ASP A 59 -1.04 -15.25 -1.85
CA ASP A 59 -0.84 -16.39 -2.73
C ASP A 59 -1.53 -16.20 -4.10
N GLU A 60 -2.71 -15.57 -4.12
CA GLU A 60 -3.44 -15.25 -5.35
C GLU A 60 -2.66 -14.24 -6.20
N TRP A 61 -2.18 -13.16 -5.59
CA TRP A 61 -1.44 -12.12 -6.31
C TRP A 61 -0.09 -12.59 -6.85
N ILE A 62 0.63 -13.41 -6.09
CA ILE A 62 1.90 -13.98 -6.54
C ILE A 62 1.69 -14.95 -7.70
N THR A 63 0.66 -15.79 -7.62
CA THR A 63 0.44 -16.86 -8.62
C THR A 63 -0.18 -16.32 -9.90
N ASN A 64 -1.18 -15.45 -9.77
CA ASN A 64 -2.03 -15.04 -10.90
C ASN A 64 -1.73 -13.62 -11.39
N GLY A 65 -1.07 -12.79 -10.57
CA GLY A 65 -0.88 -11.37 -10.88
C GLY A 65 -2.20 -10.65 -11.13
N GLY A 66 -2.19 -9.68 -12.05
CA GLY A 66 -3.43 -9.06 -12.56
C GLY A 66 -4.16 -8.16 -11.57
N MET A 67 -3.48 -7.66 -10.53
CA MET A 67 -4.07 -6.72 -9.59
C MET A 67 -4.56 -5.47 -10.33
N GLN A 68 -5.85 -5.19 -10.19
CA GLN A 68 -6.50 -4.01 -10.75
C GLN A 68 -6.54 -2.90 -9.71
N ARG A 69 -6.93 -1.71 -10.16
CA ARG A 69 -7.02 -0.51 -9.33
C ARG A 69 -7.79 -0.71 -8.02
N SER A 70 -8.99 -1.27 -8.06
CA SER A 70 -9.81 -1.46 -6.84
C SER A 70 -9.18 -2.44 -5.87
N SER A 71 -8.67 -3.57 -6.38
CA SER A 71 -7.92 -4.55 -5.58
C SER A 71 -6.63 -3.99 -5.01
N PHE A 72 -5.96 -3.06 -5.71
CA PHE A 72 -4.75 -2.40 -5.23
C PHE A 72 -5.04 -1.48 -4.04
N ALA A 73 -6.12 -0.69 -4.07
CA ALA A 73 -6.52 0.09 -2.89
C ALA A 73 -6.79 -0.81 -1.68
N GLN A 74 -7.58 -1.86 -1.87
CA GLN A 74 -7.95 -2.78 -0.78
C GLN A 74 -6.72 -3.50 -0.21
N PHE A 75 -5.83 -3.96 -1.10
CA PHE A 75 -4.56 -4.55 -0.71
C PHE A 75 -3.72 -3.57 0.12
N LEU A 76 -3.54 -2.34 -0.36
CA LEU A 76 -2.72 -1.34 0.32
C LEU A 76 -3.32 -0.93 1.67
N GLU A 77 -4.64 -0.75 1.76
CA GLU A 77 -5.33 -0.47 3.02
C GLU A 77 -5.12 -1.61 4.03
N GLY A 78 -5.31 -2.87 3.62
CA GLY A 78 -5.08 -4.03 4.47
C GLY A 78 -3.61 -4.17 4.89
N TYR A 79 -2.68 -3.92 3.96
CA TYR A 79 -1.25 -3.99 4.23
C TYR A 79 -0.84 -2.96 5.30
N LEU A 80 -1.29 -1.71 5.14
CA LEU A 80 -1.00 -0.65 6.10
C LEU A 80 -1.67 -0.88 7.45
N GLN A 81 -2.87 -1.46 7.49
CA GLN A 81 -3.56 -1.80 8.74
C GLN A 81 -2.77 -2.80 9.59
N HIS A 82 -2.07 -3.74 8.96
CA HIS A 82 -1.25 -4.75 9.62
C HIS A 82 0.22 -4.34 9.79
N SER A 83 0.58 -3.11 9.41
CA SER A 83 1.93 -2.58 9.56
C SER A 83 2.17 -1.92 10.92
N VAL A 84 3.44 -1.65 11.22
CA VAL A 84 3.83 -0.82 12.37
C VAL A 84 3.63 0.64 12.03
N GLN A 85 2.92 1.37 12.88
CA GLN A 85 2.63 2.78 12.68
C GLN A 85 3.70 3.66 13.32
N PHE A 86 4.79 3.90 12.59
CA PHE A 86 5.93 4.69 13.09
C PHE A 86 5.61 6.15 13.45
N ARG A 87 4.54 6.73 12.89
CA ARG A 87 4.08 8.09 13.21
C ARG A 87 3.08 8.14 14.37
N HIS A 88 2.67 6.99 14.91
CA HIS A 88 1.70 6.93 16.00
C HIS A 88 2.35 7.42 17.30
N PRO A 89 1.78 8.41 18.02
CA PRO A 89 2.39 8.97 19.24
C PRO A 89 2.73 7.95 20.35
N GLY A 90 1.98 6.85 20.42
CA GLY A 90 2.23 5.75 21.35
C GLY A 90 3.28 4.72 20.90
N TYR A 91 3.92 4.90 19.74
CA TYR A 91 4.96 3.99 19.25
C TYR A 91 6.32 4.31 19.90
N ILE A 92 6.86 3.38 20.69
CA ILE A 92 8.10 3.56 21.46
C ILE A 92 9.19 2.50 21.17
N ALA A 93 8.93 1.57 20.23
CA ALA A 93 9.76 0.37 20.08
C ALA A 93 11.13 0.62 19.42
N HIS A 94 11.22 1.56 18.47
CA HIS A 94 12.48 1.88 17.79
C HIS A 94 12.70 3.39 17.68
N GLN A 95 13.93 3.83 17.98
CA GLN A 95 14.43 5.16 17.65
C GLN A 95 14.69 5.21 16.14
N VAL A 96 13.66 5.55 15.38
CA VAL A 96 13.77 5.88 13.97
C VAL A 96 13.89 7.40 13.82
N SER A 97 14.62 7.85 12.80
CA SER A 97 14.63 9.27 12.42
C SER A 97 13.21 9.76 12.13
N VAL A 98 12.97 11.05 12.36
CA VAL A 98 11.67 11.68 12.08
C VAL A 98 11.36 11.48 10.59
N PRO A 99 10.20 10.91 10.23
CA PRO A 99 9.87 10.67 8.84
C PRO A 99 9.76 11.99 8.05
N ASP A 100 10.64 12.20 7.07
CA ASP A 100 10.67 13.39 6.21
C ASP A 100 10.14 13.11 4.80
N TYR A 101 9.59 14.16 4.16
CA TYR A 101 8.96 14.03 2.84
C TYR A 101 9.95 13.77 1.70
N PRO A 102 11.16 14.37 1.68
CA PRO A 102 12.17 14.01 0.68
C PRO A 102 12.52 12.52 0.70
N ALA A 103 12.76 11.93 1.86
CA ALA A 103 13.03 10.50 1.98
C ALA A 103 11.84 9.63 1.55
N ALA A 104 10.61 10.09 1.78
CA ALA A 104 9.40 9.36 1.39
C ALA A 104 9.09 9.43 -0.12
N LEU A 105 9.47 10.53 -0.80
CA LEU A 105 9.16 10.74 -2.22
C LEU A 105 10.31 10.36 -3.16
N GLY A 106 11.56 10.35 -2.68
CA GLY A 106 12.74 10.10 -3.50
C GLY A 106 13.20 8.63 -3.56
N ALA A 107 12.46 7.70 -2.94
CA ALA A 107 12.79 6.28 -2.87
C ALA A 107 12.19 5.47 -4.04
#